data_AF-A0A959Z9B1-F1
#
_entry.id   AF-A0A959Z9B1-F1
#
_cell.length_a   1.000
_cell.length_b   1.000
_cell.length_c   1.000
_cell.angle_alpha   90.00
_cell.angle_beta   90.00
_cell.angle_gamma   90.00
#
_symmetry.space_group_name_H-M   'P 1'
#
loop_
_entity.id
_entity.type
_entity.pdbx_description
1 polymer ?
#
loop_
_entity_poly.entity_id
_entity_poly.type
_entity_poly.pdbx_seq_one_letter_code
_entity_poly.pdbx_strand_id
1 'polypeptide(L)'
;MMKRYQSAIFFVLASASALAQYDIPNFPEIKYAPAAQRNWISERVTPRAKVYRGPAENQVSLDNGLLRRTFLVNPEPISLQTSMRSGEIIASEAAPELQITIDGRTYTLGQQDIAQPDSWRLFDMALIRIQRDFKWTGEGALQSAVWPTGGAGLRFRYANSRLSGVIVDVEHELYDMIPVLGKRVQVRNTGRIPIRVDSISLELGALDADSKAERVSNIAMPGTGLSPMEKKYAVGLILRPGDIYISPQILTVADSNQPFAWQKIWTYLAPWTSTNSVLYSPRDWTESNLKQAQTLGVDALTVTTSDDVANYPELDYSISRNLGLRAILKTPIGPGKLGADFCWLSRDGKDLYNRLLSVTSNSGTPGIWMTDPHPIYSCDGIGHPGHQNEQDSLVNQRWALKSLWNTSMRLNKTSFATTNSLMDGTRAVAIAPPDEIKSARAFREWLAPQVKSLPPGALLVTIPLINLSDAEFDNWVSTALGFGVSVEFDVAELSKWQMDRFGARMKWFRQHQALLTSFTQHLKSPNADAVFHYLPDTADLGQGMLCIWNPSDKTEQLSFNIPLGNSGLMGRVTASDNRARKFPATVDRQGNTTFTLDAAPGFNWVHFRSAN
;
A
#
# COMPACT_ATOMS: atom_id res chain seq x y z
N MET A 1 -3.28 -28.74 -38.23
CA MET A 1 -2.66 -29.86 -37.50
C MET A 1 -2.81 -29.60 -36.00
N MET A 2 -3.90 -30.10 -35.41
CA MET A 2 -4.18 -30.05 -33.97
C MET A 2 -3.83 -31.43 -33.40
N LYS A 3 -2.91 -31.50 -32.42
CA LYS A 3 -2.71 -32.71 -31.62
C LYS A 3 -3.40 -32.57 -30.27
N ARG A 4 -4.26 -33.57 -30.04
CA ARG A 4 -5.13 -33.87 -28.92
C ARG A 4 -4.42 -33.81 -27.55
N TYR A 5 -5.01 -33.09 -26.60
CA TYR A 5 -4.86 -33.38 -25.18
C TYR A 5 -6.06 -34.22 -24.77
N GLN A 6 -5.83 -35.52 -24.51
CA GLN A 6 -6.84 -36.40 -23.93
C GLN A 6 -6.80 -36.32 -22.41
N SER A 7 -8.01 -36.27 -21.86
CA SER A 7 -8.40 -36.18 -20.46
C SER A 7 -7.87 -37.33 -19.61
N ALA A 8 -7.28 -37.01 -18.46
CA ALA A 8 -7.13 -37.96 -17.36
C ALA A 8 -8.25 -37.69 -16.34
N ILE A 9 -9.31 -38.50 -16.40
CA ILE A 9 -10.35 -38.60 -15.37
C ILE A 9 -9.83 -39.64 -14.35
N PHE A 10 -9.51 -39.21 -13.14
CA PHE A 10 -9.09 -40.12 -12.06
C PHE A 10 -10.30 -40.61 -11.26
N PHE A 11 -10.51 -41.92 -11.26
CA PHE A 11 -11.30 -42.64 -10.27
C PHE A 11 -10.44 -42.84 -9.01
N VAL A 12 -10.88 -42.33 -7.86
CA VAL A 12 -10.25 -42.65 -6.56
C VAL A 12 -10.96 -43.87 -5.98
N LEU A 13 -10.30 -45.03 -6.05
CA LEU A 13 -10.66 -46.24 -5.31
C LEU A 13 -9.95 -46.25 -3.96
N ALA A 14 -10.70 -46.59 -2.91
CA ALA A 14 -10.18 -46.78 -1.57
C ALA A 14 -9.22 -47.98 -1.50
N SER A 15 -8.01 -47.77 -0.96
CA SER A 15 -7.08 -48.84 -0.54
C SER A 15 -6.09 -48.30 0.49
N ALA A 16 -5.73 -49.19 1.42
CA ALA A 16 -4.93 -49.05 2.64
C ALA A 16 -3.74 -48.07 2.66
N SER A 17 -3.55 -47.53 3.87
CA SER A 17 -2.55 -46.57 4.33
C SER A 17 -1.09 -47.01 4.11
N ALA A 18 -0.49 -46.53 3.03
CA ALA A 18 0.88 -46.07 3.04
C ALA A 18 0.82 -44.56 2.76
N LEU A 19 1.34 -43.73 3.66
CA LEU A 19 1.47 -42.30 3.38
C LEU A 19 2.48 -42.16 2.24
N ALA A 20 2.01 -42.08 1.01
CA ALA A 20 2.86 -41.78 -0.13
C ALA A 20 3.48 -40.40 0.13
N GLN A 21 4.80 -40.38 0.31
CA GLN A 21 5.57 -39.15 0.40
C GLN A 21 5.39 -38.39 -0.92
N TYR A 22 5.03 -37.11 -0.85
CA TYR A 22 4.92 -36.30 -2.04
C TYR A 22 6.31 -36.03 -2.60
N ASP A 23 6.56 -36.42 -3.85
CA ASP A 23 7.85 -36.18 -4.51
C ASP A 23 8.04 -34.69 -4.77
N ILE A 24 8.95 -34.06 -4.02
CA ILE A 24 9.29 -32.65 -4.21
C ILE A 24 9.98 -32.48 -5.58
N PRO A 25 9.50 -31.55 -6.44
CA PRO A 25 10.15 -31.20 -7.70
C PRO A 25 11.65 -30.91 -7.51
N ASN A 26 12.45 -31.11 -8.56
CA ASN A 26 13.89 -30.94 -8.48
C ASN A 26 14.28 -29.44 -8.40
N PHE A 27 14.25 -28.88 -7.19
CA PHE A 27 14.70 -27.52 -6.88
C PHE A 27 16.19 -27.51 -6.52
N PRO A 28 16.89 -26.38 -6.73
CA PRO A 28 18.29 -26.26 -6.30
C PRO A 28 18.40 -26.46 -4.79
N GLU A 29 19.44 -27.16 -4.35
CA GLU A 29 19.70 -27.35 -2.91
C GLU A 29 20.06 -26.04 -2.24
N ILE A 30 19.53 -25.84 -1.02
CA ILE A 30 19.91 -24.68 -0.22
C ILE A 30 21.33 -24.85 0.30
N LYS A 31 22.21 -23.93 -0.07
CA LYS A 31 23.49 -23.76 0.63
C LYS A 31 23.24 -22.75 1.73
N TYR A 32 23.21 -23.21 2.97
CA TYR A 32 23.04 -22.33 4.13
C TYR A 32 24.19 -21.32 4.18
N ALA A 33 23.94 -20.11 3.70
CA ALA A 33 24.75 -18.97 4.06
C ALA A 33 24.38 -18.58 5.51
N PRO A 34 25.36 -18.27 6.37
CA PRO A 34 25.06 -17.71 7.69
C PRO A 34 24.22 -16.43 7.54
N ALA A 35 23.31 -16.23 8.50
CA ALA A 35 22.56 -14.98 8.65
C ALA A 35 23.54 -13.81 8.60
N ALA A 36 23.50 -13.03 7.52
CA ALA A 36 24.26 -11.80 7.45
C ALA A 36 23.39 -10.72 8.09
N GLN A 37 23.92 -10.04 9.11
CA GLN A 37 23.25 -8.95 9.80
C GLN A 37 23.20 -7.71 8.89
N ARG A 38 22.41 -7.79 7.81
CA ARG A 38 22.23 -6.70 6.84
C ARG A 38 21.10 -5.80 7.29
N ASN A 39 21.34 -4.49 7.29
CA ASN A 39 20.28 -3.53 7.51
C ASN A 39 19.60 -3.22 6.16
N TRP A 40 18.62 -4.04 5.78
CA TRP A 40 17.92 -3.87 4.50
C TRP A 40 17.18 -2.53 4.36
N ILE A 41 16.98 -1.75 5.43
CA ILE A 41 16.37 -0.42 5.37
C ILE A 41 17.35 0.58 4.75
N SER A 42 18.60 0.59 5.22
CA SER A 42 19.64 1.54 4.80
C SER A 42 20.60 1.00 3.74
N GLU A 43 20.70 -0.31 3.58
CA GLU A 43 21.57 -0.96 2.60
C GLU A 43 20.83 -1.38 1.32
N ARG A 44 21.56 -1.40 0.20
CA ARG A 44 21.09 -1.99 -1.04
C ARG A 44 21.10 -3.52 -0.94
N VAL A 45 19.92 -4.12 -0.97
CA VAL A 45 19.78 -5.58 -0.99
C VAL A 45 19.72 -6.07 -2.43
N THR A 46 20.64 -6.94 -2.81
CA THR A 46 20.73 -7.55 -4.14
C THR A 46 20.26 -9.01 -4.24
N PRO A 47 20.19 -9.82 -3.15
CA PRO A 47 19.58 -11.13 -3.18
C PRO A 47 18.16 -11.15 -3.79
N ARG A 48 17.92 -12.18 -4.60
CA ARG A 48 16.65 -12.47 -5.28
C ARG A 48 16.00 -13.67 -4.62
N ALA A 49 14.68 -13.64 -4.46
CA ALA A 49 13.93 -14.75 -3.91
C ALA A 49 14.01 -15.96 -4.84
N LYS A 50 14.20 -17.14 -4.26
CA LYS A 50 14.21 -18.43 -4.95
C LYS A 50 13.55 -19.49 -4.09
N VAL A 51 13.17 -20.59 -4.74
CA VAL A 51 12.74 -21.81 -4.09
C VAL A 51 13.91 -22.79 -4.06
N TYR A 52 14.16 -23.38 -2.91
CA TYR A 52 15.22 -24.34 -2.68
C TYR A 52 14.67 -25.64 -2.08
N ARG A 53 15.35 -26.75 -2.34
CA ARG A 53 15.19 -27.96 -1.55
C ARG A 53 15.97 -27.79 -0.24
N GLY A 54 15.34 -28.17 0.88
CA GLY A 54 15.98 -28.19 2.19
C GLY A 54 16.88 -29.42 2.38
N PRO A 55 17.66 -29.48 3.47
CA PRO A 55 18.50 -30.63 3.82
C PRO A 55 17.72 -31.93 4.04
N ALA A 56 16.45 -31.86 4.43
CA ALA A 56 15.58 -33.04 4.51
C ALA A 56 14.87 -33.27 3.17
N GLU A 57 14.69 -34.52 2.78
CA GLU A 57 14.06 -34.90 1.50
C GLU A 57 12.63 -34.37 1.34
N ASN A 58 11.96 -34.12 2.46
CA ASN A 58 10.61 -33.58 2.52
C ASN A 58 10.59 -32.08 2.80
N GLN A 59 11.66 -31.33 2.54
CA GLN A 59 11.72 -29.90 2.85
C GLN A 59 11.88 -29.02 1.61
N VAL A 60 11.10 -27.94 1.55
CA VAL A 60 11.22 -26.89 0.53
C VAL A 60 11.23 -25.51 1.20
N SER A 61 12.04 -24.58 0.71
CA SER A 61 12.16 -23.24 1.30
C SER A 61 12.04 -22.14 0.24
N LEU A 62 11.27 -21.10 0.55
CA LEU A 62 11.35 -19.79 -0.08
C LEU A 62 12.39 -18.95 0.67
N ASP A 63 13.39 -18.42 -0.04
CA ASP A 63 14.48 -17.64 0.56
C ASP A 63 14.94 -16.51 -0.37
N ASN A 64 15.08 -15.31 0.18
CA ASN A 64 15.58 -14.11 -0.50
C ASN A 64 16.78 -13.46 0.21
N GLY A 65 17.42 -14.15 1.15
CA GLY A 65 18.55 -13.66 1.95
C GLY A 65 18.18 -12.72 3.10
N LEU A 66 16.92 -12.26 3.18
CA LEU A 66 16.39 -11.46 4.30
C LEU A 66 15.39 -12.26 5.15
N LEU A 67 14.54 -13.03 4.48
CA LEU A 67 13.53 -13.88 5.08
C LEU A 67 13.61 -15.27 4.45
N ARG A 68 13.43 -16.30 5.28
CA ARG A 68 13.25 -17.68 4.84
C ARG A 68 11.94 -18.23 5.38
N ARG A 69 11.13 -18.81 4.51
CA ARG A 69 9.99 -19.65 4.90
C ARG A 69 10.24 -21.07 4.41
N THR A 70 10.17 -22.02 5.33
CA THR A 70 10.47 -23.42 5.08
C THR A 70 9.21 -24.24 5.29
N PHE A 71 8.93 -25.17 4.40
CA PHE A 71 7.79 -26.07 4.44
C PHE A 71 8.31 -27.51 4.54
N LEU A 72 7.82 -28.23 5.55
CA LEU A 72 7.98 -29.67 5.71
C LEU A 72 6.82 -30.35 4.98
N VAL A 73 7.07 -30.84 3.78
CA VAL A 73 6.13 -31.51 2.88
C VAL A 73 5.93 -32.96 3.29
N ASN A 74 5.11 -33.18 4.31
CA ASN A 74 4.40 -34.43 4.59
C ASN A 74 2.89 -34.16 4.36
N PRO A 75 1.94 -35.13 4.30
CA PRO A 75 0.69 -34.97 3.53
C PRO A 75 -0.17 -33.74 3.90
N GLU A 76 0.03 -33.15 5.09
CA GLU A 76 -0.23 -31.74 5.36
C GLU A 76 1.10 -31.01 5.64
N PRO A 77 1.49 -29.99 4.85
CA PRO A 77 2.75 -29.31 5.06
C PRO A 77 2.70 -28.40 6.29
N ILE A 78 3.70 -28.55 7.15
CA ILE A 78 3.95 -27.66 8.30
C ILE A 78 5.03 -26.67 7.88
N SER A 79 4.82 -25.38 8.14
CA SER A 79 5.77 -24.32 7.79
C SER A 79 6.45 -23.66 9.00
N LEU A 80 7.69 -23.24 8.81
CA LEU A 80 8.51 -22.50 9.77
C LEU A 80 9.04 -21.23 9.10
N GLN A 81 8.98 -20.10 9.81
CA GLN A 81 9.48 -18.82 9.31
C GLN A 81 10.67 -18.34 10.14
N THR A 82 11.78 -18.00 9.46
CA THR A 82 13.05 -17.63 10.08
C THR A 82 13.55 -16.30 9.51
N SER A 83 13.95 -15.40 10.41
CA SER A 83 14.65 -14.15 10.07
C SER A 83 16.06 -14.47 9.67
N MET A 84 16.47 -14.08 8.45
CA MET A 84 17.88 -14.22 8.08
C MET A 84 18.74 -13.08 8.63
N ARG A 85 18.13 -12.08 9.27
CA ARG A 85 18.84 -10.98 9.96
C ARG A 85 19.32 -11.40 11.35
N SER A 86 18.44 -11.97 12.16
CA SER A 86 18.76 -12.40 13.54
C SER A 86 19.10 -13.90 13.63
N GLY A 87 18.74 -14.70 12.62
CA GLY A 87 18.77 -16.15 12.70
C GLY A 87 17.64 -16.74 13.56
N GLU A 88 16.75 -15.91 14.11
CA GLU A 88 15.66 -16.35 14.97
C GLU A 88 14.47 -16.90 14.18
N ILE A 89 13.79 -17.89 14.76
CA ILE A 89 12.48 -18.34 14.29
C ILE A 89 11.46 -17.29 14.73
N ILE A 90 10.83 -16.62 13.76
CA ILE A 90 9.89 -15.52 14.01
C ILE A 90 8.44 -16.03 14.06
N ALA A 91 8.16 -17.21 13.53
CA ALA A 91 6.86 -17.86 13.68
C ALA A 91 7.03 -19.38 13.65
N SER A 92 6.38 -20.07 14.59
CA SER A 92 6.21 -21.52 14.60
C SER A 92 4.72 -21.87 14.75
N GLU A 93 4.28 -22.92 14.07
CA GLU A 93 2.86 -23.20 13.78
C GLU A 93 2.05 -23.76 14.96
N ALA A 94 1.84 -22.92 15.98
CA ALA A 94 0.71 -23.10 16.91
C ALA A 94 -0.65 -22.69 16.29
N ALA A 95 -0.68 -22.15 15.06
CA ALA A 95 -1.88 -21.69 14.34
C ALA A 95 -2.04 -22.40 12.98
N PRO A 96 -3.28 -22.63 12.49
CA PRO A 96 -3.52 -23.32 11.24
C PRO A 96 -3.17 -22.46 10.02
N GLU A 97 -2.71 -23.13 8.96
CA GLU A 97 -2.37 -22.51 7.69
C GLU A 97 -3.62 -21.97 6.97
N LEU A 98 -4.76 -22.65 7.09
CA LEU A 98 -6.04 -22.15 6.57
C LEU A 98 -7.18 -22.75 7.39
N GLN A 99 -8.19 -21.95 7.68
CA GLN A 99 -9.49 -22.44 8.11
C GLN A 99 -10.54 -22.01 7.09
N ILE A 100 -11.32 -22.96 6.59
CA ILE A 100 -12.37 -22.68 5.60
C ILE A 100 -13.67 -23.36 6.01
N THR A 101 -14.76 -22.60 5.98
CA THR A 101 -16.11 -23.13 6.20
C THR A 101 -16.81 -23.26 4.85
N ILE A 102 -17.20 -24.49 4.49
CA ILE A 102 -17.95 -24.82 3.28
C ILE A 102 -19.22 -25.58 3.67
N ASP A 103 -20.35 -25.13 3.14
CA ASP A 103 -21.68 -25.70 3.38
C ASP A 103 -21.97 -25.91 4.89
N GLY A 104 -21.62 -24.92 5.70
CA GLY A 104 -21.80 -24.90 7.16
C GLY A 104 -20.76 -25.71 7.95
N ARG A 105 -19.82 -26.39 7.29
CA ARG A 105 -18.79 -27.20 7.96
C ARG A 105 -17.41 -26.58 7.84
N THR A 106 -16.70 -26.52 8.96
CA THR A 106 -15.34 -25.97 9.02
C THR A 106 -14.28 -27.06 8.82
N TYR A 107 -13.31 -26.76 7.96
CA TYR A 107 -12.15 -27.56 7.63
C TYR A 107 -10.88 -26.77 7.94
N THR A 108 -9.90 -27.41 8.57
CA THR A 108 -8.63 -26.79 8.98
C THR A 108 -7.48 -27.46 8.25
N LEU A 109 -6.57 -26.66 7.69
CA LEU A 109 -5.33 -27.10 7.05
C LEU A 109 -4.13 -26.70 7.91
N GLY A 110 -3.15 -27.59 8.08
CA GLY A 110 -1.88 -27.30 8.76
C GLY A 110 -1.89 -27.52 10.28
N GLN A 111 -2.89 -28.23 10.81
CA GLN A 111 -3.01 -28.56 12.25
C GLN A 111 -3.73 -29.90 12.54
N GLN A 112 -4.19 -30.63 11.53
CA GLN A 112 -4.98 -31.83 11.75
C GLN A 112 -4.11 -33.09 11.80
N ASP A 113 -4.62 -34.11 12.50
CA ASP A 113 -4.06 -35.45 12.41
C ASP A 113 -4.36 -36.01 11.01
N ILE A 114 -3.30 -36.25 10.24
CA ILE A 114 -3.32 -36.81 8.89
C ILE A 114 -4.03 -38.17 8.80
N ALA A 115 -4.29 -38.83 9.92
CA ALA A 115 -5.09 -40.05 10.01
C ALA A 115 -6.61 -39.81 9.89
N GLN A 116 -7.09 -38.56 10.01
CA GLN A 116 -8.50 -38.26 9.89
C GLN A 116 -9.00 -38.41 8.44
N PRO A 117 -10.12 -39.11 8.18
CA PRO A 117 -10.61 -39.35 6.83
C PRO A 117 -10.91 -38.08 6.03
N ASP A 118 -11.20 -36.97 6.71
CA ASP A 118 -11.58 -35.67 6.17
C ASP A 118 -10.49 -34.61 6.31
N SER A 119 -9.23 -35.04 6.42
CA SER A 119 -8.07 -34.16 6.34
C SER A 119 -7.85 -33.64 4.92
N TRP A 120 -7.15 -32.50 4.79
CA TRP A 120 -6.72 -32.02 3.47
C TRP A 120 -5.53 -32.86 3.00
N ARG A 121 -5.49 -33.18 1.70
CA ARG A 121 -4.39 -33.93 1.08
C ARG A 121 -3.74 -33.11 0.00
N LEU A 122 -2.46 -32.82 0.18
CA LEU A 122 -1.61 -32.26 -0.87
C LEU A 122 -1.53 -33.27 -2.04
N PHE A 123 -1.79 -32.81 -3.26
CA PHE A 123 -1.64 -33.65 -4.46
C PHE A 123 -0.85 -32.99 -5.58
N ASP A 124 -0.55 -31.69 -5.48
CA ASP A 124 0.25 -30.98 -6.47
C ASP A 124 0.98 -29.79 -5.82
N MET A 125 2.20 -29.54 -6.27
CA MET A 125 3.06 -28.45 -5.84
C MET A 125 3.81 -27.87 -7.04
N ALA A 126 3.74 -26.56 -7.22
CA ALA A 126 4.30 -25.90 -8.39
C ALA A 126 4.93 -24.55 -8.06
N LEU A 127 5.98 -24.20 -8.81
CA LEU A 127 6.46 -22.83 -8.86
C LEU A 127 5.40 -21.93 -9.49
N ILE A 128 5.18 -20.78 -8.89
CA ILE A 128 4.36 -19.72 -9.47
C ILE A 128 5.18 -18.48 -9.69
N ARG A 129 4.82 -17.74 -10.74
CA ARG A 129 5.37 -16.42 -11.00
C ARG A 129 4.52 -15.42 -10.23
N ILE A 130 5.18 -14.49 -9.54
CA ILE A 130 4.52 -13.33 -8.95
C ILE A 130 3.87 -12.54 -10.09
N GLN A 131 2.54 -12.40 -10.03
CA GLN A 131 1.75 -11.66 -11.01
C GLN A 131 1.00 -10.52 -10.31
N ARG A 132 1.00 -9.35 -10.93
CA ARG A 132 0.18 -8.21 -10.52
C ARG A 132 -0.90 -7.98 -11.57
N ASP A 133 -2.06 -7.52 -11.10
CA ASP A 133 -3.30 -7.44 -11.90
C ASP A 133 -3.29 -6.33 -12.96
N PHE A 134 -2.24 -5.52 -13.05
CA PHE A 134 -2.07 -4.51 -14.10
C PHE A 134 -0.59 -4.28 -14.45
N LYS A 135 -0.32 -3.50 -15.50
CA LYS A 135 1.01 -3.05 -15.90
C LYS A 135 1.12 -1.55 -15.60
N TRP A 136 2.12 -1.15 -14.81
CA TRP A 136 2.48 0.24 -14.56
C TRP A 136 3.65 0.64 -15.47
N THR A 137 3.62 1.85 -16.02
CA THR A 137 4.62 2.34 -16.98
C THR A 137 5.57 3.40 -16.41
N GLY A 138 5.39 3.83 -15.15
CA GLY A 138 6.35 4.68 -14.44
C GLY A 138 6.31 6.17 -14.75
N GLU A 139 5.99 7.01 -13.75
CA GLU A 139 6.32 8.45 -13.66
C GLU A 139 6.65 8.77 -12.18
N GLY A 140 7.65 9.61 -11.87
CA GLY A 140 7.91 10.09 -10.49
C GLY A 140 9.35 10.04 -9.95
N ALA A 141 9.54 10.41 -8.68
CA ALA A 141 10.86 10.48 -8.02
C ALA A 141 11.51 9.11 -7.76
N LEU A 142 10.70 8.04 -7.68
CA LEU A 142 11.17 6.65 -7.55
C LEU A 142 11.08 5.87 -8.87
N GLN A 143 11.37 6.53 -10.00
CA GLN A 143 11.27 5.96 -11.36
C GLN A 143 12.10 4.67 -11.57
N SER A 144 13.08 4.42 -10.70
CA SER A 144 13.95 3.24 -10.72
C SER A 144 13.34 1.97 -10.08
N ALA A 145 12.17 2.07 -9.43
CA ALA A 145 11.52 0.91 -8.82
C ALA A 145 11.04 -0.07 -9.90
N VAL A 146 11.59 -1.29 -9.92
CA VAL A 146 11.15 -2.37 -10.81
C VAL A 146 9.81 -2.90 -10.31
N TRP A 147 8.73 -2.68 -11.09
CA TRP A 147 7.41 -3.22 -10.79
C TRP A 147 6.84 -4.08 -11.93
N PRO A 148 6.23 -5.26 -11.66
CA PRO A 148 6.14 -5.88 -10.34
C PRO A 148 7.55 -6.17 -9.80
N THR A 149 7.74 -5.97 -8.49
CA THR A 149 8.99 -6.45 -7.87
C THR A 149 9.06 -7.95 -8.17
N GLY A 150 10.24 -8.41 -8.58
CA GLY A 150 10.44 -9.81 -8.84
C GLY A 150 10.29 -10.64 -7.57
N GLY A 151 10.40 -11.94 -7.71
CA GLY A 151 10.46 -12.84 -6.58
C GLY A 151 10.16 -14.28 -6.99
N ALA A 152 9.92 -15.12 -6.00
CA ALA A 152 9.61 -16.52 -6.18
C ALA A 152 8.32 -16.86 -5.45
N GLY A 153 7.51 -17.75 -6.04
CA GLY A 153 6.34 -18.26 -5.37
C GLY A 153 6.20 -19.77 -5.49
N LEU A 154 5.46 -20.33 -4.54
CA LEU A 154 5.17 -21.75 -4.42
C LEU A 154 3.67 -21.91 -4.18
N ARG A 155 3.03 -22.77 -4.99
CA ARG A 155 1.62 -23.15 -4.82
C ARG A 155 1.56 -24.58 -4.31
N PHE A 156 0.76 -24.79 -3.27
CA PHE A 156 0.35 -26.10 -2.77
C PHE A 156 -1.12 -26.31 -3.10
N ARG A 157 -1.48 -27.46 -3.65
CA ARG A 157 -2.84 -27.77 -4.06
C ARG A 157 -3.39 -28.96 -3.28
N TYR A 158 -4.56 -28.74 -2.67
CA TYR A 158 -5.19 -29.67 -1.76
C TYR A 158 -6.55 -30.14 -2.26
N ALA A 159 -6.87 -31.38 -1.93
CA ALA A 159 -8.22 -31.95 -2.04
C ALA A 159 -8.66 -32.46 -0.66
N ASN A 160 -9.97 -32.48 -0.44
CA ASN A 160 -10.58 -33.07 0.74
C ASN A 160 -11.55 -34.17 0.31
N SER A 161 -11.48 -35.35 0.94
CA SER A 161 -12.30 -36.52 0.57
C SER A 161 -13.81 -36.26 0.68
N ARG A 162 -14.24 -35.39 1.60
CA ARG A 162 -15.65 -34.99 1.79
C ARG A 162 -16.11 -33.92 0.82
N LEU A 163 -15.19 -33.17 0.25
CA LEU A 163 -15.47 -32.08 -0.69
C LEU A 163 -15.09 -32.52 -2.11
N SER A 164 -15.74 -33.58 -2.59
CA SER A 164 -15.48 -34.10 -3.93
C SER A 164 -15.68 -33.03 -5.00
N GLY A 165 -14.62 -32.72 -5.76
CA GLY A 165 -14.63 -31.68 -6.77
C GLY A 165 -14.26 -30.29 -6.24
N VAL A 166 -13.93 -30.11 -4.96
CA VAL A 166 -13.38 -28.86 -4.44
C VAL A 166 -11.87 -28.94 -4.36
N ILE A 167 -11.20 -27.98 -4.98
CA ILE A 167 -9.74 -27.85 -4.95
C ILE A 167 -9.37 -26.54 -4.26
N VAL A 168 -8.44 -26.61 -3.31
CA VAL A 168 -7.91 -25.43 -2.63
C VAL A 168 -6.43 -25.27 -2.98
N ASP A 169 -6.08 -24.14 -3.60
CA ASP A 169 -4.69 -23.75 -3.84
C ASP A 169 -4.26 -22.77 -2.72
N VAL A 170 -3.16 -23.05 -2.02
CA VAL A 170 -2.48 -22.11 -1.10
C VAL A 170 -1.18 -21.65 -1.75
N GLU A 171 -1.08 -20.36 -2.00
CA GLU A 171 0.05 -19.73 -2.70
C GLU A 171 0.86 -18.90 -1.73
N HIS A 172 2.16 -19.14 -1.71
CA HIS A 172 3.14 -18.32 -1.02
C HIS A 172 4.02 -17.58 -2.02
N GLU A 173 4.29 -16.31 -1.76
CA GLU A 173 5.19 -15.48 -2.55
C GLU A 173 6.24 -14.87 -1.63
N LEU A 174 7.50 -14.87 -2.05
CA LEU A 174 8.56 -14.12 -1.39
C LEU A 174 9.10 -13.10 -2.40
N TYR A 175 9.07 -11.83 -2.02
CA TYR A 175 9.45 -10.74 -2.90
C TYR A 175 10.96 -10.50 -2.89
N ASP A 176 11.50 -10.06 -4.01
CA ASP A 176 12.90 -9.66 -4.12
C ASP A 176 13.19 -8.42 -3.26
N MET A 177 14.40 -8.34 -2.69
CA MET A 177 14.97 -7.16 -2.04
C MET A 177 14.26 -6.66 -0.75
N ILE A 178 13.13 -7.24 -0.35
CA ILE A 178 12.35 -6.88 0.85
C ILE A 178 11.94 -8.12 1.65
N PRO A 179 11.87 -8.07 3.00
CA PRO A 179 11.51 -9.22 3.84
C PRO A 179 9.98 -9.42 3.90
N VAL A 180 9.33 -9.49 2.74
CA VAL A 180 7.87 -9.58 2.63
C VAL A 180 7.46 -10.93 2.06
N LEU A 181 6.59 -11.61 2.81
CA LEU A 181 5.92 -12.82 2.37
C LEU A 181 4.47 -12.48 1.98
N GLY A 182 4.06 -12.87 0.78
CA GLY A 182 2.66 -12.89 0.36
C GLY A 182 2.04 -14.27 0.56
N LYS A 183 0.76 -14.30 0.94
CA LYS A 183 -0.07 -15.51 0.95
C LYS A 183 -1.42 -15.25 0.33
N ARG A 184 -1.91 -16.21 -0.45
CA ARG A 184 -3.20 -16.15 -1.13
C ARG A 184 -3.81 -17.54 -1.18
N VAL A 185 -5.13 -17.64 -1.15
CA VAL A 185 -5.87 -18.90 -1.31
C VAL A 185 -6.81 -18.80 -2.50
N GLN A 186 -6.91 -19.88 -3.28
CA GLN A 186 -7.91 -20.03 -4.32
C GLN A 186 -8.78 -21.25 -4.03
N VAL A 187 -10.09 -21.10 -4.11
CA VAL A 187 -11.06 -22.20 -3.95
C VAL A 187 -11.73 -22.42 -5.29
N ARG A 188 -11.61 -23.61 -5.84
CA ARG A 188 -12.16 -23.97 -7.16
C ARG A 188 -13.24 -25.03 -6.99
N ASN A 189 -14.40 -24.81 -7.59
CA ASN A 189 -15.41 -25.85 -7.70
C ASN A 189 -15.30 -26.53 -9.08
N THR A 190 -14.65 -27.69 -9.10
CA THR A 190 -14.56 -28.60 -10.27
C THR A 190 -15.63 -29.70 -10.24
N GLY A 191 -16.51 -29.67 -9.24
CA GLY A 191 -17.60 -30.62 -9.06
C GLY A 191 -18.77 -30.38 -10.02
N ARG A 192 -19.91 -31.00 -9.70
CA ARG A 192 -21.14 -30.92 -10.51
C ARG A 192 -22.26 -30.12 -9.85
N ILE A 193 -22.10 -29.79 -8.57
CA ILE A 193 -23.08 -29.03 -7.79
C ILE A 193 -22.43 -27.76 -7.25
N PRO A 194 -23.18 -26.67 -7.08
CA PRO A 194 -22.68 -25.49 -6.38
C PRO A 194 -22.29 -25.81 -4.93
N ILE A 195 -21.30 -25.09 -4.41
CA ILE A 195 -20.91 -25.11 -2.99
C ILE A 195 -21.05 -23.70 -2.42
N ARG A 196 -21.31 -23.59 -1.13
CA ARG A 196 -21.28 -22.33 -0.41
C ARG A 196 -20.00 -22.23 0.41
N VAL A 197 -19.19 -21.21 0.16
CA VAL A 197 -18.05 -20.82 1.01
C VAL A 197 -18.56 -19.81 2.02
N ASP A 198 -18.69 -20.23 3.28
CA ASP A 198 -19.23 -19.41 4.36
C ASP A 198 -18.18 -18.50 5.01
N SER A 199 -16.94 -18.96 5.11
CA SER A 199 -15.81 -18.12 5.56
C SER A 199 -14.47 -18.74 5.21
N ILE A 200 -13.45 -17.90 5.03
CA ILE A 200 -12.05 -18.27 4.89
C ILE A 200 -11.25 -17.44 5.89
N SER A 201 -10.53 -18.09 6.80
CA SER A 201 -9.60 -17.44 7.72
C SER A 201 -8.17 -17.84 7.34
N LEU A 202 -7.33 -16.84 7.13
CA LEU A 202 -5.92 -17.03 6.82
C LEU A 202 -5.10 -16.48 7.98
N GLU A 203 -4.23 -17.31 8.54
CA GLU A 203 -3.22 -16.87 9.49
C GLU A 203 -1.83 -17.09 8.88
N LEU A 204 -0.89 -16.23 9.23
CA LEU A 204 0.52 -16.35 8.87
C LEU A 204 1.32 -16.57 10.16
N GLY A 205 0.96 -17.63 10.89
CA GLY A 205 1.60 -18.02 12.16
C GLY A 205 1.32 -17.06 13.32
N ALA A 206 1.27 -17.61 14.54
CA ALA A 206 1.31 -16.82 15.76
C ALA A 206 2.78 -16.67 16.21
N LEU A 207 3.13 -15.49 16.73
CA LEU A 207 4.37 -15.31 17.49
C LEU A 207 4.29 -16.10 18.79
N ASP A 208 5.40 -16.70 19.20
CA ASP A 208 5.58 -17.13 20.58
C ASP A 208 5.70 -15.87 21.45
N ALA A 209 4.95 -15.79 22.54
CA ALA A 209 4.77 -14.55 23.32
C ALA A 209 6.10 -14.00 23.92
N ASP A 210 7.15 -14.83 23.95
CA ASP A 210 8.45 -14.53 24.53
C ASP A 210 9.54 -14.10 23.52
N SER A 211 9.25 -14.05 22.21
CA SER A 211 10.26 -13.63 21.22
C SER A 211 10.60 -12.14 21.35
N LYS A 212 11.85 -11.82 21.68
CA LYS A 212 12.28 -10.47 22.10
C LYS A 212 12.73 -9.50 21.00
N ALA A 213 12.75 -9.83 19.71
CA ALA A 213 13.45 -8.95 18.74
C ALA A 213 12.74 -8.54 17.44
N GLU A 214 11.72 -9.24 16.91
CA GLU A 214 11.06 -8.84 15.66
C GLU A 214 9.53 -8.98 15.73
N ARG A 215 8.81 -7.94 15.30
CA ARG A 215 7.34 -7.94 15.23
C ARG A 215 6.91 -8.44 13.85
N VAL A 216 5.94 -9.34 13.82
CA VAL A 216 5.23 -9.77 12.60
C VAL A 216 3.96 -8.92 12.48
N SER A 217 3.79 -8.25 11.34
CA SER A 217 2.54 -7.57 11.02
C SER A 217 1.93 -8.19 9.76
N ASN A 218 0.64 -8.51 9.85
CA ASN A 218 -0.14 -9.01 8.72
C ASN A 218 -0.98 -7.85 8.20
N ILE A 219 -0.89 -7.57 6.90
CA ILE A 219 -1.70 -6.57 6.23
C ILE A 219 -2.36 -7.23 5.01
N ALA A 220 -3.68 -7.17 4.93
CA ALA A 220 -4.37 -7.45 3.68
C ALA A 220 -3.96 -6.37 2.66
N MET A 221 -3.56 -6.77 1.46
CA MET A 221 -3.12 -5.79 0.47
C MET A 221 -4.17 -4.69 0.27
N PRO A 222 -3.72 -3.43 0.13
CA PRO A 222 -4.57 -2.32 -0.23
C PRO A 222 -5.33 -2.65 -1.52
N GLY A 223 -6.65 -2.61 -1.47
CA GLY A 223 -7.50 -2.98 -2.63
C GLY A 223 -8.76 -3.73 -2.27
N THR A 224 -8.93 -4.12 -1.01
CA THR A 224 -10.09 -4.91 -0.57
C THR A 224 -11.03 -4.16 0.35
N GLY A 225 -10.63 -2.97 0.82
CA GLY A 225 -11.36 -2.20 1.83
C GLY A 225 -11.50 -2.93 3.16
N LEU A 226 -10.71 -3.99 3.36
CA LEU A 226 -10.71 -4.75 4.61
C LEU A 226 -9.75 -4.08 5.57
N SER A 227 -10.23 -3.82 6.79
CA SER A 227 -9.32 -3.41 7.85
C SER A 227 -8.31 -4.53 8.11
N PRO A 228 -7.07 -4.24 8.56
CA PRO A 228 -6.14 -5.27 9.03
C PRO A 228 -6.71 -6.21 10.11
N MET A 229 -7.87 -5.88 10.70
CA MET A 229 -8.56 -6.68 11.71
C MET A 229 -9.51 -7.73 11.13
N GLU A 230 -9.93 -7.66 9.87
CA GLU A 230 -10.81 -8.66 9.27
C GLU A 230 -10.00 -9.90 8.87
N LYS A 231 -9.85 -10.82 9.84
CA LYS A 231 -9.17 -12.12 9.67
C LYS A 231 -9.98 -13.13 8.84
N LYS A 232 -11.24 -12.82 8.52
CA LYS A 232 -12.15 -13.68 7.76
C LYS A 232 -12.56 -13.03 6.45
N TYR A 233 -12.46 -13.80 5.37
CA TYR A 233 -12.79 -13.46 4.00
C TYR A 233 -13.94 -14.34 3.49
N ALA A 234 -14.55 -13.98 2.36
CA ALA A 234 -15.55 -14.79 1.65
C ALA A 234 -16.76 -15.23 2.48
N VAL A 235 -17.58 -14.27 2.94
CA VAL A 235 -18.80 -14.58 3.68
C VAL A 235 -19.92 -14.91 2.69
N GLY A 236 -20.35 -16.18 2.65
CA GLY A 236 -21.58 -16.58 1.94
C GLY A 236 -21.50 -16.69 0.41
N LEU A 237 -20.30 -16.90 -0.15
CA LEU A 237 -20.11 -17.00 -1.61
C LEU A 237 -20.61 -18.34 -2.14
N ILE A 238 -21.45 -18.32 -3.19
CA ILE A 238 -21.86 -19.54 -3.90
C ILE A 238 -20.98 -19.75 -5.12
N LEU A 239 -20.17 -20.80 -5.11
CA LEU A 239 -19.33 -21.21 -6.26
C LEU A 239 -20.03 -22.31 -7.05
N ARG A 240 -20.43 -22.01 -8.29
CA ARG A 240 -21.00 -22.98 -9.23
C ARG A 240 -19.90 -23.86 -9.84
N PRO A 241 -20.26 -24.99 -10.48
CA PRO A 241 -19.31 -25.77 -11.27
C PRO A 241 -18.53 -24.89 -12.27
N GLY A 242 -17.21 -24.88 -12.15
CA GLY A 242 -16.28 -24.06 -12.94
C GLY A 242 -15.82 -22.77 -12.25
N ASP A 243 -16.52 -22.31 -11.20
CA ASP A 243 -16.18 -21.07 -10.52
C ASP A 243 -14.91 -21.20 -9.67
N ILE A 244 -14.20 -20.08 -9.55
CA ILE A 244 -12.98 -19.95 -8.76
C ILE A 244 -13.12 -18.70 -7.89
N TYR A 245 -13.03 -18.87 -6.58
CA TYR A 245 -12.78 -17.77 -5.66
C TYR A 245 -11.27 -17.56 -5.48
N ILE A 246 -10.84 -16.31 -5.46
CA ILE A 246 -9.46 -15.91 -5.14
C ILE A 246 -9.52 -14.98 -3.93
N SER A 247 -8.83 -15.33 -2.85
CA SER A 247 -8.76 -14.47 -1.67
C SER A 247 -7.96 -13.20 -1.95
N PRO A 248 -8.16 -12.14 -1.14
CA PRO A 248 -7.14 -11.12 -0.94
C PRO A 248 -5.75 -11.74 -0.71
N GLN A 249 -4.72 -11.03 -1.17
CA GLN A 249 -3.35 -11.35 -0.77
C GLN A 249 -3.06 -10.73 0.59
N ILE A 250 -2.55 -11.55 1.50
CA ILE A 250 -2.05 -11.09 2.80
C ILE A 250 -0.54 -10.98 2.70
N LEU A 251 -0.01 -9.86 3.18
CA LEU A 251 1.41 -9.60 3.27
C LEU A 251 1.86 -9.65 4.72
N THR A 252 2.94 -10.36 4.97
CA THR A 252 3.64 -10.39 6.25
C THR A 252 5.00 -9.74 6.11
N VAL A 253 5.31 -8.85 7.06
CA VAL A 253 6.62 -8.20 7.16
C VAL A 253 7.33 -8.67 8.41
N ALA A 254 8.54 -9.20 8.22
CA ALA A 254 9.46 -9.57 9.29
C ALA A 254 10.44 -8.43 9.55
N ASP A 255 10.06 -7.46 10.41
CA ASP A 255 10.96 -6.39 10.82
C ASP A 255 10.58 -5.79 12.19
N SER A 256 11.57 -5.43 12.99
CA SER A 256 11.41 -4.80 14.31
C SER A 256 10.98 -3.33 14.24
N ASN A 257 11.28 -2.64 13.14
CA ASN A 257 11.07 -1.22 12.90
C ASN A 257 9.95 -0.96 11.87
N GLN A 258 8.79 -1.53 12.17
CA GLN A 258 7.60 -1.62 11.31
C GLN A 258 7.27 -0.35 10.50
N PRO A 259 7.23 0.88 11.06
CA PRO A 259 6.87 2.06 10.27
C PRO A 259 7.80 2.35 9.09
N PHE A 260 9.11 2.19 9.28
CA PHE A 260 10.10 2.44 8.22
C PHE A 260 10.15 1.29 7.22
N ALA A 261 10.01 0.07 7.72
CA ALA A 261 9.86 -1.11 6.88
C ALA A 261 8.69 -0.92 5.90
N TRP A 262 7.52 -0.44 6.39
CA TRP A 262 6.36 -0.18 5.55
C TRP A 262 6.61 0.88 4.48
N GLN A 263 7.22 2.03 4.83
CA GLN A 263 7.58 3.03 3.83
C GLN A 263 8.43 2.44 2.70
N LYS A 264 9.45 1.61 3.04
CA LYS A 264 10.32 0.98 2.02
C LYS A 264 9.57 -0.06 1.21
N ILE A 265 8.81 -0.94 1.85
CA ILE A 265 8.03 -1.99 1.20
C ILE A 265 7.06 -1.40 0.19
N TRP A 266 6.39 -0.31 0.53
CA TRP A 266 5.47 0.34 -0.38
C TRP A 266 6.12 0.85 -1.66
N THR A 267 7.39 1.25 -1.62
CA THR A 267 8.10 1.64 -2.86
C THR A 267 8.26 0.47 -3.84
N TYR A 268 8.26 -0.78 -3.36
CA TYR A 268 8.31 -1.97 -4.21
C TYR A 268 6.93 -2.50 -4.59
N LEU A 269 5.93 -2.31 -3.72
CA LEU A 269 4.59 -2.88 -3.91
C LEU A 269 3.61 -1.93 -4.60
N ALA A 270 3.73 -0.62 -4.34
CA ALA A 270 2.87 0.43 -4.86
C ALA A 270 3.68 1.68 -5.32
N PRO A 271 4.67 1.54 -6.22
CA PRO A 271 5.56 2.64 -6.63
C PRO A 271 4.83 3.82 -7.29
N TRP A 272 3.64 3.59 -7.85
CA TRP A 272 2.78 4.62 -8.45
C TRP A 272 2.27 5.67 -7.45
N THR A 273 2.43 5.43 -6.15
CA THR A 273 2.01 6.36 -5.09
C THR A 273 3.07 7.43 -4.77
N SER A 274 4.30 7.28 -5.28
CA SER A 274 5.50 8.03 -4.89
C SER A 274 5.60 9.50 -5.35
N THR A 275 4.52 10.05 -5.92
CA THR A 275 4.49 11.41 -6.46
C THR A 275 3.47 12.26 -5.73
N ASN A 276 3.95 13.26 -5.00
CA ASN A 276 3.05 14.22 -4.37
C ASN A 276 2.41 15.13 -5.41
N SER A 277 1.13 15.38 -5.22
CA SER A 277 0.42 16.42 -5.94
C SER A 277 0.06 17.57 -5.00
N VAL A 278 0.29 18.79 -5.47
CA VAL A 278 -0.28 20.00 -4.89
C VAL A 278 -1.50 20.36 -5.70
N LEU A 279 -2.67 20.13 -5.12
CA LEU A 279 -3.97 20.39 -5.70
C LEU A 279 -4.53 21.71 -5.17
N TYR A 280 -5.38 22.32 -5.98
CA TYR A 280 -6.05 23.59 -5.65
C TYR A 280 -7.55 23.46 -5.87
N SER A 281 -8.33 23.58 -4.80
CA SER A 281 -9.79 23.68 -4.83
C SER A 281 -10.16 25.16 -4.79
N PRO A 282 -10.50 25.79 -5.93
CA PRO A 282 -10.94 27.17 -5.91
C PRO A 282 -12.35 27.26 -5.30
N ARG A 283 -12.67 28.38 -4.62
CA ARG A 283 -14.02 28.67 -4.14
C ARG A 283 -15.06 28.62 -5.27
N ASP A 284 -14.71 29.12 -6.45
CA ASP A 284 -15.52 29.04 -7.68
C ASP A 284 -14.63 28.94 -8.94
N TRP A 285 -15.23 28.60 -10.07
CA TRP A 285 -14.55 28.35 -11.35
C TRP A 285 -14.42 29.60 -12.25
N THR A 286 -14.34 30.78 -11.66
CA THR A 286 -14.12 32.03 -12.43
C THR A 286 -12.73 32.05 -13.08
N GLU A 287 -12.60 32.74 -14.22
CA GLU A 287 -11.32 32.89 -14.93
C GLU A 287 -10.23 33.50 -14.03
N SER A 288 -10.60 34.40 -13.11
CA SER A 288 -9.68 35.00 -12.13
C SER A 288 -9.07 33.96 -11.19
N ASN A 289 -9.91 33.12 -10.56
CA ASN A 289 -9.46 32.09 -9.63
C ASN A 289 -8.61 31.02 -10.35
N LEU A 290 -8.94 30.70 -11.60
CA LEU A 290 -8.16 29.76 -12.41
C LEU A 290 -6.80 30.34 -12.83
N LYS A 291 -6.72 31.63 -13.20
CA LYS A 291 -5.44 32.33 -13.44
C LYS A 291 -4.59 32.44 -12.17
N GLN A 292 -5.22 32.64 -11.02
CA GLN A 292 -4.52 32.62 -9.74
C GLN A 292 -3.87 31.25 -9.51
N ALA A 293 -4.63 30.16 -9.64
CA ALA A 293 -4.09 28.80 -9.51
C ALA A 293 -2.94 28.53 -10.49
N GLN A 294 -3.05 28.97 -11.74
CA GLN A 294 -1.97 28.89 -12.74
C GLN A 294 -0.70 29.59 -12.26
N THR A 295 -0.83 30.78 -11.69
CA THR A 295 0.30 31.58 -11.17
C THR A 295 1.00 30.90 -9.99
N LEU A 296 0.26 30.13 -9.18
CA LEU A 296 0.79 29.44 -8.01
C LEU A 296 1.55 28.15 -8.34
N GLY A 297 1.51 27.65 -9.59
CA GLY A 297 2.25 26.47 -10.02
C GLY A 297 1.76 25.16 -9.40
N VAL A 298 0.46 25.05 -9.17
CA VAL A 298 -0.21 23.84 -8.66
C VAL A 298 -0.25 22.76 -9.74
N ASP A 299 -0.32 21.48 -9.34
CA ASP A 299 -0.31 20.35 -10.28
C ASP A 299 -1.65 20.13 -10.96
N ALA A 300 -2.75 20.41 -10.23
CA ALA A 300 -4.10 20.27 -10.73
C ALA A 300 -5.10 21.06 -9.88
N LEU A 301 -6.25 21.34 -10.49
CA LEU A 301 -7.45 21.86 -9.86
C LEU A 301 -8.34 20.70 -9.43
N THR A 302 -9.04 20.83 -8.31
CA THR A 302 -10.12 19.92 -7.94
C THR A 302 -11.47 20.55 -8.24
N VAL A 303 -12.38 19.74 -8.78
CA VAL A 303 -13.73 20.15 -9.16
C VAL A 303 -14.72 19.31 -8.39
N THR A 304 -15.50 19.94 -7.50
CA THR A 304 -16.58 19.24 -6.82
C THR A 304 -17.85 19.40 -7.65
N THR A 305 -18.46 18.28 -8.06
CA THR A 305 -19.77 18.32 -8.70
C THR A 305 -20.88 18.29 -7.66
N SER A 306 -22.08 18.73 -8.02
CA SER A 306 -23.27 18.53 -7.20
C SER A 306 -23.48 17.04 -6.88
N ASP A 307 -24.23 16.77 -5.80
CA ASP A 307 -24.62 15.42 -5.37
C ASP A 307 -25.54 14.70 -6.39
N ASP A 308 -26.00 15.38 -7.45
CA ASP A 308 -26.91 14.83 -8.45
C ASP A 308 -26.17 14.11 -9.58
N VAL A 309 -26.08 12.79 -9.42
CA VAL A 309 -25.46 11.82 -10.35
C VAL A 309 -26.11 11.84 -11.73
N ALA A 310 -27.41 12.13 -11.82
CA ALA A 310 -28.14 12.12 -13.08
C ALA A 310 -27.85 13.37 -13.92
N ASN A 311 -27.48 14.46 -13.25
CA ASN A 311 -27.23 15.78 -13.82
C ASN A 311 -25.80 16.24 -13.56
N TYR A 312 -24.80 15.37 -13.70
CA TYR A 312 -23.40 15.81 -13.79
C TYR A 312 -23.33 16.93 -14.83
N PRO A 313 -23.16 18.21 -14.42
CA PRO A 313 -23.11 19.27 -15.39
C PRO A 313 -21.90 18.99 -16.28
N GLU A 314 -22.06 19.15 -17.60
CA GLU A 314 -20.93 19.32 -18.49
C GLU A 314 -20.22 20.62 -18.09
N LEU A 315 -19.43 20.56 -17.01
CA LEU A 315 -18.58 21.66 -16.59
C LEU A 315 -17.70 22.01 -17.78
N ASP A 316 -17.72 23.28 -18.18
CA ASP A 316 -16.86 23.71 -19.27
C ASP A 316 -15.40 23.78 -18.80
N TYR A 317 -14.67 22.70 -19.07
CA TYR A 317 -13.24 22.61 -18.78
C TYR A 317 -12.38 23.43 -19.76
N SER A 318 -12.96 24.12 -20.76
CA SER A 318 -12.23 24.91 -21.76
C SER A 318 -11.26 25.91 -21.13
N ILE A 319 -11.69 26.61 -20.07
CA ILE A 319 -10.86 27.63 -19.41
C ILE A 319 -9.62 26.98 -18.76
N SER A 320 -9.82 25.91 -17.98
CA SER A 320 -8.69 25.18 -17.36
C SER A 320 -7.73 24.61 -18.41
N ARG A 321 -8.25 24.07 -19.52
CA ARG A 321 -7.45 23.55 -20.65
C ARG A 321 -6.66 24.65 -21.34
N ASN A 322 -7.28 25.80 -21.59
CA ASN A 322 -6.62 26.97 -22.20
C ASN A 322 -5.49 27.52 -21.33
N LEU A 323 -5.60 27.36 -20.00
CA LEU A 323 -4.55 27.73 -19.05
C LEU A 323 -3.51 26.61 -18.81
N GLY A 324 -3.65 25.45 -19.46
CA GLY A 324 -2.77 24.30 -19.28
C GLY A 324 -2.88 23.64 -17.90
N LEU A 325 -3.96 23.90 -17.17
CA LEU A 325 -4.21 23.33 -15.85
C LEU A 325 -4.90 21.98 -15.95
N ARG A 326 -4.47 21.03 -15.11
CA ARG A 326 -5.15 19.75 -14.97
C ARG A 326 -6.37 19.87 -14.07
N ALA A 327 -7.44 19.13 -14.34
CA ALA A 327 -8.62 19.05 -13.49
C ALA A 327 -8.83 17.62 -12.96
N ILE A 328 -9.17 17.50 -11.69
CA ILE A 328 -9.54 16.26 -11.00
C ILE A 328 -11.00 16.37 -10.61
N LEU A 329 -11.80 15.41 -11.08
CA LEU A 329 -13.21 15.32 -10.74
C LEU A 329 -13.36 14.72 -9.34
N LYS A 330 -13.84 15.52 -8.38
CA LYS A 330 -14.22 15.09 -7.03
C LYS A 330 -15.68 14.69 -7.04
N THR A 331 -15.93 13.39 -7.09
CA THR A 331 -17.27 12.83 -7.09
C THR A 331 -17.73 12.70 -5.64
N PRO A 332 -18.83 13.34 -5.23
CA PRO A 332 -19.35 13.18 -3.87
C PRO A 332 -19.97 11.79 -3.61
N ILE A 333 -19.92 10.91 -4.60
CA ILE A 333 -20.57 9.62 -4.62
C ILE A 333 -19.64 8.54 -4.06
N GLY A 334 -19.88 8.17 -2.81
CA GLY A 334 -19.61 6.82 -2.33
C GLY A 334 -20.89 5.98 -2.30
N PRO A 335 -20.81 4.64 -2.17
CA PRO A 335 -21.97 3.76 -2.01
C PRO A 335 -22.87 4.19 -0.84
N GLY A 336 -22.31 4.89 0.14
CA GLY A 336 -23.02 5.61 1.20
C GLY A 336 -24.18 6.49 0.72
N LYS A 337 -23.97 7.25 -0.38
CA LYS A 337 -24.93 8.23 -0.92
C LYS A 337 -25.83 7.68 -2.03
N LEU A 338 -25.46 6.55 -2.64
CA LEU A 338 -26.24 5.92 -3.71
C LEU A 338 -27.39 5.04 -3.18
N GLY A 339 -27.44 4.82 -1.86
CA GLY A 339 -28.41 3.95 -1.21
C GLY A 339 -27.95 2.49 -1.18
N ALA A 340 -28.53 1.70 -0.26
CA ALA A 340 -28.21 0.28 -0.09
C ALA A 340 -28.57 -0.56 -1.34
N ASP A 341 -29.54 -0.11 -2.12
CA ASP A 341 -30.02 -0.80 -3.32
C ASP A 341 -29.07 -0.64 -4.53
N PHE A 342 -28.11 0.29 -4.46
CA PHE A 342 -27.16 0.50 -5.55
C PHE A 342 -26.11 -0.60 -5.58
N CYS A 343 -25.84 -1.10 -6.79
CA CYS A 343 -24.80 -2.10 -7.01
C CYS A 343 -23.90 -1.76 -8.19
N TRP A 344 -22.59 -1.74 -7.97
CA TRP A 344 -21.59 -1.51 -9.02
C TRP A 344 -21.61 -2.52 -10.17
N LEU A 345 -22.28 -3.66 -9.96
CA LEU A 345 -22.38 -4.73 -10.95
C LEU A 345 -23.69 -4.70 -11.75
N SER A 346 -24.65 -3.85 -11.35
CA SER A 346 -25.89 -3.62 -12.09
C SER A 346 -25.63 -2.89 -13.41
N ARG A 347 -26.66 -2.76 -14.27
CA ARG A 347 -26.56 -1.93 -15.47
C ARG A 347 -26.25 -0.48 -15.09
N ASP A 348 -26.99 0.06 -14.13
CA ASP A 348 -26.87 1.46 -13.70
C ASP A 348 -25.49 1.74 -13.09
N GLY A 349 -24.95 0.80 -12.30
CA GLY A 349 -23.61 0.94 -11.73
C GLY A 349 -22.49 0.93 -12.78
N LYS A 350 -22.62 0.07 -13.80
CA LYS A 350 -21.69 0.05 -14.94
C LYS A 350 -21.81 1.30 -15.80
N ASP A 351 -23.03 1.79 -16.03
CA ASP A 351 -23.27 3.01 -16.79
C ASP A 351 -22.71 4.24 -16.07
N LEU A 352 -22.89 4.33 -14.74
CA LEU A 352 -22.26 5.35 -13.91
C LEU A 352 -20.73 5.31 -14.04
N TYR A 353 -20.12 4.13 -13.91
CA TYR A 353 -18.67 4.01 -14.06
C TYR A 353 -18.18 4.46 -15.44
N ASN A 354 -18.84 4.03 -16.50
CA ASN A 354 -18.49 4.42 -17.87
C ASN A 354 -18.62 5.94 -18.08
N ARG A 355 -19.62 6.59 -17.46
CA ARG A 355 -19.76 8.04 -17.47
C ARG A 355 -18.62 8.73 -16.71
N LEU A 356 -18.21 8.23 -15.55
CA LEU A 356 -17.06 8.76 -14.82
C LEU A 356 -15.78 8.68 -15.65
N LEU A 357 -15.55 7.55 -16.32
CA LEU A 357 -14.43 7.39 -17.25
C LEU A 357 -14.51 8.33 -18.47
N SER A 358 -15.70 8.55 -19.04
CA SER A 358 -15.87 9.42 -20.20
C SER A 358 -15.66 10.89 -19.86
N VAL A 359 -16.18 11.36 -18.72
CA VAL A 359 -15.97 12.73 -18.23
C VAL A 359 -14.48 13.02 -18.04
N THR A 360 -13.74 12.10 -17.42
CA THR A 360 -12.28 12.26 -17.24
C THR A 360 -11.47 12.10 -18.53
N SER A 361 -12.07 11.61 -19.61
CA SER A 361 -11.46 11.55 -20.93
C SER A 361 -11.74 12.83 -21.73
N ASN A 362 -12.93 13.40 -21.58
CA ASN A 362 -13.37 14.61 -22.29
C ASN A 362 -12.90 15.92 -21.63
N SER A 363 -12.56 15.93 -20.34
CA SER A 363 -12.05 17.12 -19.62
C SER A 363 -10.64 17.55 -20.02
N GLY A 364 -9.95 16.76 -20.86
CA GLY A 364 -8.55 17.00 -21.22
C GLY A 364 -7.56 16.73 -20.08
N THR A 365 -7.99 16.23 -18.91
CA THR A 365 -7.05 15.82 -17.86
C THR A 365 -7.46 14.63 -16.99
N PRO A 366 -6.46 13.92 -16.42
CA PRO A 366 -6.63 12.53 -16.04
C PRO A 366 -6.70 12.39 -14.52
N GLY A 367 -7.88 12.53 -13.90
CA GLY A 367 -8.03 12.10 -12.52
C GLY A 367 -9.44 12.09 -11.93
N ILE A 368 -9.67 11.13 -11.03
CA ILE A 368 -10.92 10.91 -10.31
C ILE A 368 -10.61 10.87 -8.83
N TRP A 369 -11.32 11.66 -8.04
CA TRP A 369 -11.40 11.52 -6.59
C TRP A 369 -12.77 10.97 -6.23
N MET A 370 -12.81 9.77 -5.64
CA MET A 370 -14.05 9.18 -5.13
C MET A 370 -14.11 9.25 -3.60
N THR A 371 -15.22 9.79 -3.09
CA THR A 371 -15.57 9.68 -1.68
C THR A 371 -16.12 8.28 -1.39
N ASP A 372 -15.73 7.68 -0.26
CA ASP A 372 -16.08 6.34 0.23
C ASP A 372 -16.10 5.27 -0.86
N PRO A 373 -14.97 5.00 -1.54
CA PRO A 373 -14.95 4.19 -2.75
C PRO A 373 -15.14 2.69 -2.55
N HIS A 374 -15.44 2.24 -1.32
CA HIS A 374 -15.72 0.83 -1.01
C HIS A 374 -17.22 0.60 -0.89
N PRO A 375 -17.74 -0.58 -1.28
CA PRO A 375 -19.12 -0.92 -1.00
C PRO A 375 -19.26 -1.13 0.51
N ILE A 376 -19.86 -0.13 1.17
CA ILE A 376 -20.19 -0.15 2.59
C ILE A 376 -21.46 -0.98 2.82
N TYR A 377 -22.34 -1.02 1.82
CA TYR A 377 -23.60 -1.75 1.87
C TYR A 377 -23.57 -2.96 0.93
N SER A 378 -24.12 -4.06 1.41
CA SER A 378 -24.55 -5.16 0.58
C SER A 378 -25.74 -4.72 -0.27
N CYS A 379 -25.78 -5.15 -1.53
CA CYS A 379 -26.98 -5.01 -2.34
C CYS A 379 -27.82 -6.29 -2.20
N ASP A 380 -29.08 -6.12 -1.81
CA ASP A 380 -30.08 -7.20 -1.70
C ASP A 380 -30.76 -7.51 -3.04
N GLY A 381 -30.57 -6.65 -4.04
CA GLY A 381 -31.09 -6.77 -5.40
C GLY A 381 -30.53 -7.99 -6.13
N ILE A 382 -31.31 -9.07 -6.19
CA ILE A 382 -30.97 -10.29 -6.96
C ILE A 382 -31.34 -10.21 -8.45
N GLY A 383 -31.89 -9.07 -8.90
CA GLY A 383 -32.40 -8.87 -10.26
C GLY A 383 -31.33 -8.60 -11.33
N HIS A 384 -30.05 -8.60 -10.98
CA HIS A 384 -28.96 -8.35 -11.92
C HIS A 384 -27.84 -9.40 -11.78
N PRO A 385 -27.10 -9.71 -12.86
CA PRO A 385 -26.20 -10.87 -12.89
C PRO A 385 -24.88 -10.67 -12.13
N GLY A 386 -24.79 -9.62 -11.31
CA GLY A 386 -23.55 -9.21 -10.66
C GLY A 386 -23.18 -10.07 -9.46
N HIS A 387 -24.19 -10.47 -8.70
CA HIS A 387 -24.09 -11.29 -7.52
C HIS A 387 -25.37 -12.10 -7.38
N GLN A 388 -25.37 -13.09 -6.49
CA GLN A 388 -26.45 -14.06 -6.37
C GLN A 388 -27.30 -13.83 -5.12
N ASN A 389 -26.75 -13.13 -4.12
CA ASN A 389 -27.41 -12.78 -2.87
C ASN A 389 -26.72 -11.57 -2.21
N GLU A 390 -27.20 -11.18 -1.04
CA GLU A 390 -26.64 -10.09 -0.26
C GLU A 390 -25.18 -10.35 0.17
N GLN A 391 -24.85 -11.61 0.45
CA GLN A 391 -23.58 -12.03 1.05
C GLN A 391 -22.42 -12.00 0.03
N ASP A 392 -22.66 -12.43 -1.22
CA ASP A 392 -21.67 -12.33 -2.29
C ASP A 392 -21.58 -10.95 -2.95
N SER A 393 -22.59 -10.10 -2.73
CA SER A 393 -22.64 -8.73 -3.26
C SER A 393 -21.42 -7.90 -2.85
N LEU A 394 -21.08 -7.86 -1.55
CA LEU A 394 -19.97 -7.05 -1.04
C LEU A 394 -18.62 -7.43 -1.69
N VAL A 395 -18.35 -8.73 -1.79
CA VAL A 395 -17.10 -9.24 -2.37
C VAL A 395 -17.03 -8.92 -3.86
N ASN A 396 -18.10 -9.20 -4.61
CA ASN A 396 -18.10 -8.97 -6.06
C ASN A 396 -18.04 -7.46 -6.38
N GLN A 397 -18.71 -6.62 -5.61
CA GLN A 397 -18.65 -5.16 -5.79
C GLN A 397 -17.25 -4.62 -5.51
N ARG A 398 -16.53 -5.15 -4.50
CA ARG A 398 -15.13 -4.79 -4.24
C ARG A 398 -14.22 -5.16 -5.40
N TRP A 399 -14.38 -6.35 -5.98
CA TRP A 399 -13.63 -6.77 -7.16
C TRP A 399 -13.93 -5.92 -8.39
N ALA A 400 -15.19 -5.55 -8.58
CA ALA A 400 -15.58 -4.61 -9.63
C ALA A 400 -14.81 -3.30 -9.43
N LEU A 401 -14.95 -2.65 -8.27
CA LEU A 401 -14.27 -1.39 -7.94
C LEU A 401 -12.75 -1.47 -8.08
N LYS A 402 -12.10 -2.55 -7.61
CA LYS A 402 -10.67 -2.77 -7.84
C LYS A 402 -10.34 -2.81 -9.34
N SER A 403 -11.13 -3.50 -10.15
CA SER A 403 -10.97 -3.51 -11.61
C SER A 403 -11.13 -2.10 -12.21
N LEU A 404 -12.06 -1.32 -11.67
CA LEU A 404 -12.29 0.07 -12.06
C LEU A 404 -11.04 0.95 -11.79
N TRP A 405 -10.45 0.84 -10.60
CA TRP A 405 -9.23 1.56 -10.22
C TRP A 405 -8.03 1.15 -11.06
N ASN A 406 -7.84 -0.15 -11.28
CA ASN A 406 -6.78 -0.68 -12.14
C ASN A 406 -6.92 -0.17 -13.59
N THR A 407 -8.14 -0.06 -14.09
CA THR A 407 -8.42 0.47 -15.43
C THR A 407 -8.05 1.95 -15.51
N SER A 408 -8.45 2.75 -14.53
CA SER A 408 -8.06 4.17 -14.41
C SER A 408 -6.54 4.34 -14.45
N MET A 409 -5.79 3.54 -13.69
CA MET A 409 -4.32 3.59 -13.73
C MET A 409 -3.72 3.18 -15.07
N ARG A 410 -4.24 2.14 -15.73
CA ARG A 410 -3.79 1.74 -17.07
C ARG A 410 -4.00 2.86 -18.11
N LEU A 411 -5.00 3.71 -17.88
CA LEU A 411 -5.29 4.90 -18.69
C LEU A 411 -4.52 6.16 -18.20
N ASN A 412 -3.52 5.98 -17.33
CA ASN A 412 -2.73 7.04 -16.70
C ASN A 412 -3.57 8.09 -15.97
N LYS A 413 -4.70 7.68 -15.38
CA LYS A 413 -5.57 8.53 -14.57
C LYS A 413 -5.06 8.57 -13.12
N THR A 414 -5.00 9.77 -12.56
CA THR A 414 -4.69 10.01 -11.15
C THR A 414 -5.93 9.77 -10.30
N SER A 415 -5.86 8.76 -9.44
CA SER A 415 -7.01 8.31 -8.67
C SER A 415 -6.83 8.57 -7.17
N PHE A 416 -7.77 9.27 -6.55
CA PHE A 416 -7.82 9.51 -5.10
C PHE A 416 -9.05 8.84 -4.49
N ALA A 417 -8.87 8.33 -3.28
CA ALA A 417 -9.89 7.61 -2.52
C ALA A 417 -9.98 8.22 -1.12
N THR A 418 -11.17 8.61 -0.65
CA THR A 418 -11.33 8.91 0.79
C THR A 418 -11.42 7.61 1.59
N THR A 419 -11.21 7.68 2.91
CA THR A 419 -11.18 6.56 3.89
C THR A 419 -9.85 5.79 3.95
N ASN A 420 -9.53 5.19 5.11
CA ASN A 420 -8.24 4.58 5.50
C ASN A 420 -7.77 3.36 4.68
N SER A 421 -8.24 3.22 3.46
CA SER A 421 -8.01 2.05 2.63
C SER A 421 -7.33 2.50 1.34
N LEU A 422 -6.01 2.39 1.32
CA LEU A 422 -5.29 2.40 0.06
C LEU A 422 -5.88 1.26 -0.80
N MET A 423 -6.21 1.52 -2.06
CA MET A 423 -6.63 0.48 -3.00
C MET A 423 -5.58 0.21 -4.06
N ASP A 424 -5.44 -1.05 -4.49
CA ASP A 424 -4.80 -1.41 -5.76
C ASP A 424 -5.38 -0.50 -6.85
N GLY A 425 -4.54 0.34 -7.46
CA GLY A 425 -5.01 1.31 -8.44
C GLY A 425 -5.30 2.73 -7.92
N THR A 426 -5.05 3.05 -6.64
CA THR A 426 -5.15 4.43 -6.11
C THR A 426 -3.78 5.09 -5.94
N ARG A 427 -3.71 6.39 -6.21
CA ARG A 427 -2.48 7.21 -6.08
C ARG A 427 -2.23 7.60 -4.64
N ALA A 428 -3.27 8.05 -3.93
CA ALA A 428 -3.17 8.42 -2.53
C ALA A 428 -4.51 8.21 -1.81
N VAL A 429 -4.40 7.95 -0.51
CA VAL A 429 -5.51 8.03 0.43
C VAL A 429 -5.72 9.50 0.77
N ALA A 430 -6.93 9.98 0.50
CA ALA A 430 -7.35 11.33 0.81
C ALA A 430 -7.99 11.37 2.20
N ILE A 431 -7.41 12.15 3.10
CA ILE A 431 -7.95 12.38 4.44
C ILE A 431 -8.08 13.88 4.70
N ALA A 432 -9.10 14.26 5.47
CA ALA A 432 -9.23 15.61 6.00
C ALA A 432 -8.90 15.59 7.50
N PRO A 433 -8.23 16.63 8.02
CA PRO A 433 -8.14 16.80 9.45
C PRO A 433 -9.55 16.94 10.06
N PRO A 434 -9.80 16.38 11.25
CA PRO A 434 -11.02 16.63 12.00
C PRO A 434 -11.29 18.12 12.20
N ASP A 435 -12.56 18.51 12.30
CA ASP A 435 -12.97 19.91 12.42
C ASP A 435 -12.36 20.62 13.64
N GLU A 436 -11.97 19.88 14.68
CA GLU A 436 -11.34 20.40 15.89
C GLU A 436 -9.89 20.89 15.66
N ILE A 437 -9.25 20.49 14.55
CA ILE A 437 -7.90 20.92 14.22
C ILE A 437 -7.93 22.34 13.66
N LYS A 438 -7.76 23.32 14.55
CA LYS A 438 -7.78 24.76 14.22
C LYS A 438 -6.41 25.44 14.17
N SER A 439 -5.31 24.73 14.39
CA SER A 439 -3.97 25.31 14.34
C SER A 439 -2.99 24.42 13.58
N ALA A 440 -1.97 25.04 12.97
CA ALA A 440 -0.91 24.32 12.29
C ALA A 440 -0.14 23.36 13.23
N ARG A 441 -0.07 23.66 14.54
CA ARG A 441 0.54 22.76 15.53
C ARG A 441 -0.29 21.50 15.72
N ALA A 442 -1.59 21.66 16.00
CA ALA A 442 -2.50 20.52 16.13
C ALA A 442 -2.52 19.67 14.84
N PHE A 443 -2.43 20.34 13.69
CA PHE A 443 -2.33 19.69 12.39
C PHE A 443 -1.07 18.83 12.26
N ARG A 444 0.11 19.32 12.68
CA ARG A 444 1.36 18.51 12.71
C ARG A 444 1.25 17.30 13.61
N GLU A 445 0.69 17.48 14.81
CA GLU A 445 0.53 16.40 15.79
C GLU A 445 -0.38 15.29 15.25
N TRP A 446 -1.45 15.66 14.52
CA TRP A 446 -2.35 14.73 13.84
C TRP A 446 -1.73 14.08 12.59
N LEU A 447 -0.94 14.83 11.83
CA LEU A 447 -0.33 14.34 10.58
C LEU A 447 0.84 13.38 10.83
N ALA A 448 1.60 13.60 11.90
CA ALA A 448 2.77 12.80 12.27
C ALA A 448 2.55 11.27 12.32
N PRO A 449 1.48 10.71 12.91
CA PRO A 449 1.23 9.28 12.86
C PRO A 449 0.86 8.77 11.45
N GLN A 450 0.20 9.59 10.62
CA GLN A 450 -0.26 9.21 9.27
C GLN A 450 0.91 8.99 8.30
N VAL A 451 1.89 9.90 8.30
CA VAL A 451 3.06 9.83 7.40
C VAL A 451 4.03 8.71 7.77
N LYS A 452 3.91 8.13 8.98
CA LYS A 452 4.74 7.01 9.43
C LYS A 452 4.34 5.67 8.82
N SER A 453 3.07 5.49 8.44
CA SER A 453 2.50 4.20 8.04
C SER A 453 2.21 4.09 6.54
N LEU A 454 2.17 5.22 5.82
CA LEU A 454 1.87 5.28 4.40
C LEU A 454 3.13 5.46 3.55
N PRO A 455 3.09 5.01 2.28
CA PRO A 455 4.16 5.35 1.32
C PRO A 455 4.35 6.87 1.21
N PRO A 456 5.57 7.36 0.96
CA PRO A 456 5.77 8.74 0.53
C PRO A 456 4.84 9.08 -0.65
N GLY A 457 4.10 10.19 -0.55
CA GLY A 457 3.14 10.66 -1.56
C GLY A 457 1.78 9.96 -1.61
N ALA A 458 1.60 8.87 -0.88
CA ALA A 458 0.33 8.14 -0.80
C ALA A 458 -0.69 8.75 0.17
N LEU A 459 -0.38 9.92 0.74
CA LEU A 459 -1.27 10.68 1.59
C LEU A 459 -1.62 11.99 0.89
N LEU A 460 -2.91 12.23 0.70
CA LEU A 460 -3.47 13.50 0.25
C LEU A 460 -4.24 14.13 1.41
N VAL A 461 -3.90 15.36 1.78
CA VAL A 461 -4.57 16.09 2.86
C VAL A 461 -5.27 17.32 2.33
N THR A 462 -6.55 17.48 2.64
CA THR A 462 -7.26 18.73 2.37
C THR A 462 -6.99 19.74 3.48
N ILE A 463 -6.59 20.96 3.12
CA ILE A 463 -6.28 22.05 4.03
C ILE A 463 -7.14 23.27 3.70
N PRO A 464 -8.02 23.71 4.63
CA PRO A 464 -8.79 24.93 4.45
C PRO A 464 -7.90 26.16 4.68
N LEU A 465 -7.67 26.95 3.63
CA LEU A 465 -6.99 28.25 3.69
C LEU A 465 -8.03 29.38 3.68
N ILE A 466 -8.90 29.38 4.70
CA ILE A 466 -10.05 30.28 4.82
C ILE A 466 -9.93 31.08 6.12
N ASN A 467 -10.07 32.41 6.04
CA ASN A 467 -10.06 33.31 7.20
C ASN A 467 -8.81 33.18 8.10
N LEU A 468 -7.66 32.89 7.50
CA LEU A 468 -6.39 32.77 8.23
C LEU A 468 -5.63 34.10 8.23
N SER A 469 -4.97 34.41 9.34
CA SER A 469 -3.93 35.45 9.34
C SER A 469 -2.75 35.05 8.44
N ASP A 470 -1.94 36.02 8.02
CA ASP A 470 -0.73 35.77 7.22
C ASP A 470 0.23 34.76 7.88
N ALA A 471 0.39 34.85 9.20
CA ALA A 471 1.25 33.93 9.95
C ALA A 471 0.68 32.50 10.02
N GLU A 472 -0.64 32.36 10.21
CA GLU A 472 -1.30 31.05 10.20
C GLU A 472 -1.25 30.43 8.80
N PHE A 473 -1.53 31.23 7.77
CA PHE A 473 -1.45 30.81 6.37
C PHE A 473 -0.07 30.22 6.03
N ASP A 474 1.03 30.95 6.32
CA ASP A 474 2.38 30.44 6.06
C ASP A 474 2.68 29.17 6.86
N ASN A 475 2.21 29.08 8.09
CA ASN A 475 2.42 27.89 8.93
C ASN A 475 1.67 26.66 8.39
N TRP A 476 0.44 26.80 7.92
CA TRP A 476 -0.33 25.70 7.31
C TRP A 476 0.32 25.22 6.00
N VAL A 477 0.62 26.15 5.09
CA VAL A 477 1.26 25.83 3.80
C VAL A 477 2.65 25.19 4.02
N SER A 478 3.46 25.77 4.90
CA SER A 478 4.79 25.24 5.23
C SER A 478 4.72 23.88 5.91
N THR A 479 3.70 23.64 6.75
CA THR A 479 3.48 22.33 7.37
C THR A 479 3.20 21.27 6.31
N ALA A 480 2.25 21.51 5.42
CA ALA A 480 1.86 20.54 4.39
C ALA A 480 3.05 20.16 3.48
N LEU A 481 3.72 21.18 2.95
CA LEU A 481 4.85 21.00 2.03
C LEU A 481 6.08 20.45 2.74
N GLY A 482 6.33 20.86 3.99
CA GLY A 482 7.47 20.40 4.79
C GLY A 482 7.30 18.98 5.34
N PHE A 483 6.07 18.48 5.51
CA PHE A 483 5.80 17.08 5.80
C PHE A 483 5.91 16.19 4.57
N GLY A 484 5.92 16.76 3.37
CA GLY A 484 6.08 15.98 2.16
C GLY A 484 4.86 15.11 1.85
N VAL A 485 3.65 15.64 2.08
CA VAL A 485 2.39 14.98 1.70
C VAL A 485 1.85 15.57 0.40
N SER A 486 0.98 14.83 -0.31
CA SER A 486 0.10 15.47 -1.28
C SER A 486 -0.88 16.36 -0.51
N VAL A 487 -1.27 17.48 -1.10
CA VAL A 487 -2.15 18.45 -0.44
C VAL A 487 -3.19 18.98 -1.41
N GLU A 488 -4.44 19.08 -0.97
CA GLU A 488 -5.47 19.89 -1.61
C GLU A 488 -5.66 21.15 -0.77
N PHE A 489 -5.32 22.30 -1.32
CA PHE A 489 -5.63 23.57 -0.67
C PHE A 489 -7.04 23.98 -1.07
N ASP A 490 -7.94 24.12 -0.09
CA ASP A 490 -9.26 24.73 -0.26
C ASP A 490 -9.14 26.23 0.00
N VAL A 491 -9.20 27.02 -1.07
CA VAL A 491 -8.64 28.38 -1.09
C VAL A 491 -9.74 29.42 -1.24
N ALA A 492 -9.78 30.34 -0.26
CA ALA A 492 -10.49 31.61 -0.39
C ALA A 492 -9.66 32.63 -1.20
N GLU A 493 -10.20 33.82 -1.43
CA GLU A 493 -9.42 34.90 -2.04
C GLU A 493 -8.17 35.20 -1.20
N LEU A 494 -6.99 35.13 -1.84
CA LEU A 494 -5.72 35.32 -1.15
C LEU A 494 -5.25 36.77 -1.27
N SER A 495 -4.71 37.31 -0.18
CA SER A 495 -4.02 38.60 -0.23
C SER A 495 -2.78 38.53 -1.13
N LYS A 496 -2.28 39.69 -1.58
CA LYS A 496 -1.02 39.75 -2.34
C LYS A 496 0.15 39.11 -1.58
N TRP A 497 0.21 39.35 -0.27
CA TRP A 497 1.23 38.75 0.60
C TRP A 497 1.12 37.23 0.63
N GLN A 498 -0.11 36.68 0.79
CA GLN A 498 -0.35 35.24 0.82
C GLN A 498 0.00 34.57 -0.52
N MET A 499 -0.34 35.19 -1.64
CA MET A 499 0.05 34.69 -2.97
C MET A 499 1.57 34.64 -3.14
N ASP A 500 2.27 35.73 -2.81
CA ASP A 500 3.73 35.80 -2.93
C ASP A 500 4.39 34.77 -1.99
N ARG A 501 3.85 34.60 -0.78
CA ARG A 501 4.35 33.63 0.18
C ARG A 501 4.12 32.19 -0.28
N PHE A 502 2.92 31.87 -0.77
CA PHE A 502 2.60 30.55 -1.33
C PHE A 502 3.52 30.22 -2.50
N GLY A 503 3.68 31.14 -3.45
CA GLY A 503 4.58 30.97 -4.59
C GLY A 503 6.03 30.71 -4.17
N ALA A 504 6.53 31.42 -3.16
CA ALA A 504 7.86 31.18 -2.60
C ALA A 504 7.99 29.77 -1.97
N ARG A 505 6.97 29.32 -1.23
CA ARG A 505 6.93 27.95 -0.65
C ARG A 505 6.84 26.87 -1.71
N MET A 506 6.04 27.09 -2.76
CA MET A 506 5.96 26.18 -3.91
C MET A 506 7.29 26.08 -4.62
N LYS A 507 7.95 27.21 -4.90
CA LYS A 507 9.29 27.20 -5.53
C LYS A 507 10.29 26.41 -4.70
N TRP A 508 10.32 26.61 -3.38
CA TRP A 508 11.14 25.81 -2.47
C TRP A 508 10.77 24.32 -2.52
N PHE A 509 9.48 23.99 -2.44
CA PHE A 509 9.02 22.60 -2.50
C PHE A 509 9.46 21.92 -3.80
N ARG A 510 9.30 22.58 -4.96
CA ARG A 510 9.73 22.04 -6.26
C ARG A 510 11.25 21.85 -6.34
N GLN A 511 12.04 22.77 -5.79
CA GLN A 511 13.50 22.65 -5.74
C GLN A 511 13.97 21.43 -4.92
N HIS A 512 13.20 21.05 -3.90
CA HIS A 512 13.54 19.95 -3.00
C HIS A 512 12.60 18.74 -3.14
N GLN A 513 11.77 18.70 -4.19
CA GLN A 513 10.63 17.76 -4.28
C GLN A 513 11.10 16.31 -4.20
N ALA A 514 12.15 15.94 -4.92
CA ALA A 514 12.69 14.57 -4.91
C ALA A 514 13.02 14.07 -3.49
N LEU A 515 13.45 14.95 -2.59
CA LEU A 515 13.77 14.63 -1.21
C LEU A 515 12.54 14.78 -0.30
N LEU A 516 11.72 15.82 -0.47
CA LEU A 516 10.50 16.02 0.32
C LEU A 516 9.43 14.95 0.08
N THR A 517 9.42 14.32 -1.09
CA THR A 517 8.50 13.22 -1.40
C THR A 517 9.15 11.85 -1.20
N SER A 518 10.21 11.80 -0.39
CA SER A 518 10.94 10.56 -0.08
C SER A 518 10.61 10.06 1.32
N PHE A 519 11.48 9.23 1.89
CA PHE A 519 11.25 8.60 3.18
C PHE A 519 11.28 9.65 4.28
N THR A 520 10.37 9.51 5.25
CA THR A 520 10.20 10.50 6.31
C THR A 520 10.33 9.88 7.69
N GLN A 521 10.86 10.68 8.60
CA GLN A 521 10.93 10.39 10.02
C GLN A 521 10.52 11.60 10.82
N HIS A 522 9.42 11.48 11.56
CA HIS A 522 9.06 12.50 12.54
C HIS A 522 10.00 12.43 13.75
N LEU A 523 10.66 13.55 14.04
CA LEU A 523 11.54 13.77 15.17
C LEU A 523 10.89 14.78 16.12
N LYS A 524 11.05 14.57 17.42
CA LYS A 524 10.58 15.51 18.44
C LYS A 524 11.76 16.08 19.22
N SER A 525 11.72 17.39 19.42
CA SER A 525 12.49 18.11 20.45
C SER A 525 11.50 18.54 21.55
N PRO A 526 11.96 18.80 22.80
CA PRO A 526 11.10 19.36 23.84
C PRO A 526 10.31 20.60 23.40
N ASN A 527 10.89 21.42 22.51
CA ASN A 527 10.34 22.73 22.13
C ASN A 527 9.94 22.83 20.65
N ALA A 528 10.09 21.78 19.83
CA ALA A 528 9.82 21.88 18.40
C ALA A 528 9.47 20.54 17.75
N ASP A 529 8.67 20.62 16.68
CA ASP A 529 8.41 19.50 15.78
C ASP A 529 9.42 19.52 14.63
N ALA A 530 9.86 18.34 14.20
CA ALA A 530 10.68 18.23 13.00
C ALA A 530 10.39 16.96 12.20
N VAL A 531 10.54 17.04 10.89
CA VAL A 531 10.47 15.88 9.99
C VAL A 531 11.77 15.78 9.23
N PHE A 532 12.43 14.64 9.33
CA PHE A 532 13.61 14.30 8.57
C PHE A 532 13.23 13.50 7.33
N HIS A 533 13.55 14.05 6.17
CA HIS A 533 13.40 13.46 4.85
C HIS A 533 14.72 12.86 4.38
N TYR A 534 14.70 11.69 3.74
CA TYR A 534 15.92 11.07 3.22
C TYR A 534 15.67 10.16 2.01
N LEU A 535 16.66 10.12 1.12
CA LEU A 535 16.71 9.19 -0.01
C LEU A 535 17.60 8.00 0.35
N PRO A 536 17.05 6.79 0.58
CA PRO A 536 17.86 5.59 0.72
C PRO A 536 18.37 5.15 -0.67
N ASP A 537 19.48 4.42 -0.69
CA ASP A 537 19.91 3.64 -1.87
C ASP A 537 20.30 4.46 -3.12
N THR A 538 21.10 5.51 -2.97
CA THR A 538 21.86 6.07 -4.10
C THR A 538 23.33 6.14 -3.73
N ALA A 539 24.14 5.28 -4.35
CA ALA A 539 25.56 5.11 -4.06
C ALA A 539 26.40 6.40 -4.18
N ASP A 540 25.86 7.46 -4.79
CA ASP A 540 26.56 8.70 -5.10
C ASP A 540 25.86 9.99 -4.60
N LEU A 541 24.71 9.90 -3.91
CA LEU A 541 23.84 11.08 -3.65
C LEU A 541 23.25 11.17 -2.25
N GLY A 542 23.82 10.52 -1.23
CA GLY A 542 23.31 10.56 0.15
C GLY A 542 22.87 11.97 0.57
N GLN A 543 21.56 12.15 0.72
CA GLN A 543 20.92 13.45 0.96
C GLN A 543 19.83 13.28 2.01
N GLY A 544 19.82 14.22 2.94
CA GLY A 544 18.81 14.31 3.98
C GLY A 544 18.35 15.74 4.14
N MET A 545 17.10 15.97 4.51
CA MET A 545 16.60 17.29 4.84
C MET A 545 15.77 17.26 6.11
N LEU A 546 16.11 18.11 7.06
CA LEU A 546 15.34 18.31 8.27
C LEU A 546 14.46 19.54 8.11
N CYS A 547 13.15 19.35 8.15
CA CYS A 547 12.13 20.38 8.23
C CYS A 547 11.79 20.62 9.71
N ILE A 548 11.80 21.87 10.19
CA ILE A 548 11.66 22.21 11.61
C ILE A 548 10.61 23.31 11.77
N TRP A 549 9.75 23.17 12.77
CA TRP A 549 8.79 24.20 13.17
C TRP A 549 9.08 24.64 14.59
N ASN A 550 9.66 25.84 14.73
CA ASN A 550 9.80 26.50 16.02
C ASN A 550 8.46 27.18 16.38
N PRO A 551 7.75 26.72 17.42
CA PRO A 551 6.46 27.27 17.82
C PRO A 551 6.57 28.58 18.60
N SER A 552 7.77 28.98 19.03
CA SER A 552 7.98 30.24 19.76
C SER A 552 7.98 31.46 18.83
N ASP A 553 7.78 32.62 19.42
CA ASP A 553 7.85 33.94 18.77
C ASP A 553 9.28 34.49 18.67
N LYS A 554 10.27 33.77 19.21
CA LYS A 554 11.68 34.14 19.21
C LYS A 554 12.57 33.07 18.57
N THR A 555 13.82 33.41 18.34
CA THR A 555 14.80 32.41 17.91
C THR A 555 15.13 31.50 19.08
N GLU A 556 15.08 30.18 18.87
CA GLU A 556 15.43 29.18 19.87
C GLU A 556 16.56 28.27 19.39
N GLN A 557 17.44 27.89 20.32
CA GLN A 557 18.42 26.86 20.07
C GLN A 557 17.76 25.49 20.20
N LEU A 558 17.64 24.77 19.10
CA LEU A 558 17.00 23.46 19.03
C LEU A 558 18.05 22.38 18.76
N SER A 559 17.88 21.21 19.37
CA SER A 559 18.76 20.06 19.17
C SER A 559 17.96 18.82 18.81
N PHE A 560 18.42 18.08 17.80
CA PHE A 560 17.77 16.88 17.30
C PHE A 560 18.79 15.76 17.14
N ASN A 561 18.39 14.52 17.50
CA ASN A 561 19.13 13.32 17.12
C ASN A 561 18.59 12.82 15.77
N ILE A 562 19.42 12.87 14.73
CA ILE A 562 19.04 12.59 13.35
C ILE A 562 19.75 11.32 12.87
N PRO A 563 19.04 10.29 12.39
CA PRO A 563 19.64 9.08 11.86
C PRO A 563 20.07 9.27 10.39
N LEU A 564 21.07 10.15 10.17
CA LEU A 564 21.58 10.46 8.84
C LEU A 564 22.09 9.24 8.07
N GLY A 565 22.55 8.19 8.75
CA GLY A 565 22.98 6.94 8.13
C GLY A 565 21.89 6.27 7.27
N ASN A 566 20.60 6.52 7.55
CA ASN A 566 19.50 6.05 6.71
C ASN A 566 19.51 6.65 5.29
N SER A 567 20.12 7.83 5.13
CA SER A 567 20.33 8.48 3.83
C SER A 567 21.60 8.01 3.11
N GLY A 568 22.35 7.07 3.70
CA GLY A 568 23.67 6.67 3.21
C GLY A 568 24.80 7.64 3.57
N LEU A 569 24.50 8.76 4.25
CA LEU A 569 25.51 9.69 4.76
C LEU A 569 26.27 9.09 5.94
N MET A 570 27.60 9.06 5.83
CA MET A 570 28.50 8.54 6.87
C MET A 570 29.72 9.48 7.05
N GLY A 571 30.31 9.50 8.24
CA GLY A 571 31.48 10.33 8.51
C GLY A 571 31.17 11.83 8.50
N ARG A 572 31.94 12.63 7.77
CA ARG A 572 31.76 14.10 7.73
C ARG A 572 30.67 14.50 6.74
N VAL A 573 29.76 15.33 7.22
CA VAL A 573 28.60 15.83 6.47
C VAL A 573 28.59 17.36 6.56
N THR A 574 28.22 18.02 5.46
CA THR A 574 27.92 19.45 5.46
C THR A 574 26.41 19.63 5.57
N ALA A 575 25.98 20.36 6.59
CA ALA A 575 24.61 20.83 6.73
C ALA A 575 24.50 22.28 6.25
N SER A 576 23.45 22.64 5.52
CA SER A 576 23.17 24.02 5.09
C SER A 576 21.72 24.39 5.37
N ASP A 577 21.51 25.49 6.09
CA ASP A 577 20.15 25.95 6.42
C ASP A 577 19.53 26.85 5.34
N ASN A 578 18.30 27.30 5.60
CA ASN A 578 17.54 28.24 4.78
C ASN A 578 18.22 29.60 4.51
N ARG A 579 19.27 29.95 5.27
CA ARG A 579 20.08 31.17 5.08
C ARG A 579 21.42 30.87 4.41
N ALA A 580 21.59 29.65 3.89
CA ALA A 580 22.84 29.12 3.34
C ALA A 580 24.00 29.10 4.35
N ARG A 581 23.72 29.18 5.66
CA ARG A 581 24.75 28.99 6.69
C ARG A 581 25.14 27.52 6.70
N LYS A 582 26.45 27.26 6.69
CA LYS A 582 26.99 25.90 6.68
C LYS A 582 27.42 25.49 8.09
N PHE A 583 27.09 24.26 8.46
CA PHE A 583 27.46 23.66 9.73
C PHE A 583 28.11 22.31 9.46
N PRO A 584 29.30 22.04 10.03
CA PRO A 584 29.86 20.69 9.99
C PRO A 584 29.03 19.78 10.90
N ALA A 585 28.75 18.57 10.43
CA ALA A 585 28.16 17.50 11.21
C ALA A 585 28.98 16.22 11.03
N THR A 586 28.99 15.35 12.04
CA THR A 586 29.65 14.05 11.96
C THR A 586 28.66 12.96 12.32
N VAL A 587 28.53 11.98 11.44
CA VAL A 587 27.70 10.80 11.65
C VAL A 587 28.53 9.77 12.44
N ASP A 588 27.99 9.33 13.56
CA ASP A 588 28.59 8.31 14.41
C ASP A 588 28.55 6.91 13.77
N ARG A 589 29.15 5.92 14.44
CA ARG A 589 29.19 4.53 13.94
C ARG A 589 27.81 3.88 13.90
N GLN A 590 26.85 4.41 14.65
CA GLN A 590 25.46 3.97 14.69
C GLN A 590 24.61 4.66 13.61
N GLY A 591 25.20 5.54 12.80
CA GLY A 591 24.50 6.25 11.74
C GLY A 591 23.72 7.47 12.22
N ASN A 592 23.99 8.01 13.41
CA ASN A 592 23.29 9.16 13.97
C ASN A 592 24.18 10.41 14.05
N THR A 593 23.55 11.59 14.07
CA THR A 593 24.19 12.85 14.43
C THR A 593 23.31 13.60 15.41
N THR A 594 23.92 14.21 16.42
CA THR A 594 23.24 15.28 17.18
C THR A 594 23.49 16.59 16.42
N PHE A 595 22.42 17.25 16.02
CA PHE A 595 22.49 18.51 15.27
C PHE A 595 21.80 19.63 16.05
N THR A 596 22.50 20.74 16.23
CA THR A 596 22.01 21.91 16.96
C THR A 596 22.02 23.14 16.05
N LEU A 597 20.95 23.93 16.11
CA LEU A 597 20.81 25.16 15.34
C LEU A 597 20.02 26.22 16.11
N ASP A 598 20.27 27.49 15.79
CA ASP A 598 19.40 28.60 16.17
C ASP A 598 18.29 28.75 15.12
N ALA A 599 17.10 28.26 15.46
CA ALA A 599 15.92 28.24 14.60
C ALA A 599 15.07 29.50 14.80
N ALA A 600 14.79 30.22 13.72
CA ALA A 600 13.90 31.38 13.75
C ALA A 600 12.45 30.95 14.05
N PRO A 601 11.55 31.86 14.48
CA PRO A 601 10.12 31.57 14.62
C PRO A 601 9.53 30.94 13.35
N GLY A 602 8.68 29.92 13.52
CA GLY A 602 8.00 29.23 12.41
C GLY A 602 8.88 28.22 11.67
N PHE A 603 8.74 28.17 10.35
CA PHE A 603 9.31 27.11 9.51
C PHE A 603 10.77 27.35 9.11
N ASN A 604 11.62 26.36 9.40
CA ASN A 604 13.03 26.31 9.05
C ASN A 604 13.33 24.97 8.35
N TRP A 605 14.42 24.90 7.59
CA TRP A 605 14.90 23.66 7.01
C TRP A 605 16.42 23.62 6.94
N VAL A 606 16.97 22.40 6.98
CA VAL A 606 18.41 22.13 6.90
C VAL A 606 18.65 20.97 5.95
N HIS A 607 19.52 21.19 4.97
CA HIS A 607 19.90 20.18 4.00
C HIS A 607 21.27 19.57 4.34
N PHE A 608 21.37 18.25 4.30
CA PHE A 608 22.56 17.47 4.61
C PHE A 608 23.10 16.80 3.36
N ARG A 609 24.42 16.93 3.13
CA ARG A 609 25.16 16.32 2.02
C ARG A 609 26.53 15.84 2.47
N SER A 610 27.10 14.85 1.79
CA SER A 610 28.49 14.44 2.01
C SER A 610 29.42 15.66 1.93
N ALA A 611 30.39 15.74 2.84
CA ALA A 611 31.45 16.71 2.69
C ALA A 611 32.33 16.31 1.50
N ASN A 612 32.43 17.18 0.48
CA ASN A 612 33.39 17.02 -0.61
C ASN A 612 34.83 17.10 -0.09
#